data_AF-A0A6H9XK15-F1
#
_entry.id   AF-A0A6H9XK15-F1
#
_cell.length_a   1.000
_cell.length_b   1.000
_cell.length_c   1.000
_cell.angle_alpha   90.00
_cell.angle_beta   90.00
_cell.angle_gamma   90.00
#
_symmetry.space_group_name_H-M   'P 1'
#
loop_
_entity.id
_entity.type
_entity.pdbx_description
1 polymer ?
#
loop_
_entity_poly.entity_id
_entity_poly.type
_entity_poly.pdbx_seq_one_letter_code
_entity_poly.pdbx_strand_id
1 'polypeptide(L)'
;MDEIWRPLETNSTKYVTCKALYEGVPKQMASALWEWIQAALTEHRQSAGHRGYTIALNNTLMETLCRELSVPLDDYRVWGMGSGNNSRMGRQHIATAMYILHNQADGLQVADYLLARLPDASADELDNLLIRNKSAWTVGIRAGRRGLTRRVIVGG
;
A
#
# COMPACT_ATOMS: atom_id res chain seq x y z
N MET A 1 -4.31 -25.57 -38.62
CA MET A 1 -5.00 -24.93 -37.49
C MET A 1 -3.92 -24.42 -36.57
N ASP A 2 -3.82 -23.10 -36.43
CA ASP A 2 -2.81 -22.45 -35.59
C ASP A 2 -3.07 -22.78 -34.12
N GLU A 3 -2.17 -23.58 -33.56
CA GLU A 3 -2.18 -23.94 -32.15
C GLU A 3 -1.70 -22.73 -31.35
N ILE A 4 -2.66 -21.98 -30.80
CA ILE A 4 -2.39 -20.85 -29.91
C ILE A 4 -1.68 -21.40 -28.67
N TRP A 5 -0.39 -21.11 -28.57
CA TRP A 5 0.44 -21.47 -27.42
C TRP A 5 -0.19 -20.95 -26.11
N ARG A 6 -0.31 -21.84 -25.12
CA ARG A 6 -0.74 -21.53 -23.76
C ARG A 6 0.35 -22.01 -22.78
N PRO A 7 0.66 -21.26 -21.71
CA PRO A 7 1.61 -21.69 -20.70
C PRO A 7 1.20 -23.04 -20.06
N LEU A 8 2.21 -23.87 -19.77
CA LEU A 8 2.05 -25.23 -19.26
C LEU A 8 1.33 -25.27 -17.89
N GLU A 9 0.43 -26.25 -17.78
CA GLU A 9 -0.33 -26.70 -16.58
C GLU A 9 -1.66 -26.01 -16.22
N THR A 10 -2.64 -26.09 -17.12
CA THR A 10 -4.08 -26.09 -16.73
C THR A 10 -4.73 -27.48 -16.74
N ASN A 11 -3.95 -28.55 -16.93
CA ASN A 11 -4.42 -29.94 -16.91
C ASN A 11 -3.96 -30.72 -15.66
N SER A 12 -3.80 -30.05 -14.53
CA SER A 12 -3.98 -30.75 -13.26
C SER A 12 -5.44 -30.60 -12.87
N THR A 13 -6.17 -31.71 -12.88
CA THR A 13 -7.47 -31.87 -12.20
C THR A 13 -7.27 -31.81 -10.68
N LYS A 14 -6.46 -30.87 -10.20
CA LYS A 14 -6.58 -30.31 -8.86
C LYS A 14 -7.45 -29.09 -9.03
N TYR A 15 -8.76 -29.28 -8.92
CA TYR A 15 -9.61 -28.24 -8.39
C TYR A 15 -9.04 -27.89 -7.01
N VAL A 16 -8.09 -26.96 -6.97
CA VAL A 16 -7.76 -26.28 -5.73
C VAL A 16 -8.99 -25.45 -5.43
N THR A 17 -9.92 -26.09 -4.73
CA THR A 17 -10.92 -25.41 -3.93
C THR A 17 -10.14 -24.55 -2.95
N CYS A 18 -9.69 -23.37 -3.40
CA CYS A 18 -9.18 -22.31 -2.54
C CYS A 18 -10.38 -21.82 -1.72
N LYS A 19 -10.77 -22.62 -0.72
CA LYS A 19 -11.96 -22.38 0.10
C LYS A 19 -11.70 -21.35 1.22
N ALA A 20 -10.44 -20.96 1.43
CA ALA A 20 -10.05 -19.94 2.40
C ALA A 20 -9.37 -18.76 1.69
N LEU A 21 -9.86 -17.55 1.94
CA LEU A 21 -9.19 -16.31 1.58
C LEU A 21 -7.95 -16.12 2.45
N TYR A 22 -6.93 -15.44 1.94
CA TYR A 22 -5.71 -15.16 2.69
C TYR A 22 -5.95 -14.06 3.73
N GLU A 23 -5.77 -14.37 5.02
CA GLU A 23 -5.97 -13.39 6.10
C GLU A 23 -4.81 -12.38 6.20
N GLY A 24 -3.59 -12.79 5.87
CA GLY A 24 -2.42 -11.90 5.78
C GLY A 24 -2.13 -11.44 4.35
N VAL A 25 -0.97 -10.79 4.16
CA VAL A 25 -0.50 -10.36 2.83
C VAL A 25 0.15 -11.53 2.08
N PRO A 26 -0.43 -12.04 0.96
CA PRO A 26 0.23 -13.05 0.16
C PRO A 26 1.54 -12.52 -0.44
N LYS A 27 2.57 -13.36 -0.58
CA LYS A 27 3.88 -12.95 -1.14
C LYS A 27 3.76 -12.26 -2.51
N GLN A 28 2.87 -12.75 -3.37
CA GLN A 28 2.58 -12.19 -4.69
C GLN A 28 1.89 -10.81 -4.65
N MET A 29 1.24 -10.46 -3.53
CA MET A 29 0.57 -9.18 -3.31
C MET A 29 1.51 -8.14 -2.69
N ALA A 30 2.50 -8.59 -1.91
CA ALA A 30 3.32 -7.73 -1.06
C ALA A 30 3.94 -6.55 -1.82
N SER A 31 4.59 -6.80 -2.97
CA SER A 31 5.24 -5.72 -3.76
C SER A 31 4.23 -4.65 -4.16
N ALA A 32 3.11 -5.05 -4.76
CA ALA A 32 2.09 -4.12 -5.23
C ALA A 32 1.37 -3.39 -4.09
N LEU A 33 1.21 -4.03 -2.93
CA LEU A 33 0.65 -3.38 -1.74
C LEU A 33 1.60 -2.28 -1.24
N TRP A 34 2.89 -2.56 -1.15
CA TRP A 34 3.88 -1.58 -0.70
C TRP A 34 4.07 -0.44 -1.70
N GLU A 35 3.96 -0.71 -3.00
CA GLU A 35 3.92 0.34 -4.05
C GLU A 35 2.72 1.26 -3.87
N TRP A 36 1.53 0.69 -3.61
CA TRP A 36 0.33 1.47 -3.32
C TRP A 36 0.48 2.33 -2.05
N ILE A 37 1.04 1.77 -0.98
CA ILE A 37 1.33 2.50 0.27
C ILE A 37 2.31 3.65 0.01
N GLN A 38 3.38 3.41 -0.75
CA GLN A 38 4.35 4.43 -1.09
C GLN A 38 3.71 5.57 -1.89
N ALA A 39 2.85 5.25 -2.86
CA ALA A 39 2.13 6.24 -3.65
C ALA A 39 1.21 7.09 -2.77
N ALA A 40 0.46 6.48 -1.86
CA ALA A 40 -0.42 7.17 -0.92
C ALA A 40 0.32 8.09 0.07
N LEU A 41 1.56 7.75 0.44
CA LEU A 41 2.41 8.57 1.32
C LEU A 41 3.19 9.67 0.57
N THR A 42 3.24 9.61 -0.76
CA THR A 42 3.98 10.56 -1.59
C THR A 42 3.10 11.76 -1.96
N GLU A 43 3.62 12.96 -1.78
CA GLU A 43 2.99 14.20 -2.21
C GLU A 43 3.81 14.93 -3.26
N HIS A 44 3.13 15.66 -4.15
CA HIS A 44 3.74 16.45 -5.20
C HIS A 44 3.75 17.92 -4.77
N ARG A 45 4.91 18.42 -4.33
CA ARG A 45 5.09 19.83 -3.95
C ARG A 45 5.48 20.66 -5.16
N GLN A 46 4.86 21.82 -5.33
CA GLN A 46 5.29 22.79 -6.33
C GLN A 46 6.64 23.38 -5.90
N SER A 47 7.64 23.34 -6.78
CA SER A 47 8.96 23.88 -6.47
C SER A 47 8.93 25.41 -6.53
N ALA A 48 9.30 26.07 -5.43
CA ALA A 48 9.41 27.53 -5.39
C ALA A 48 10.48 27.99 -6.40
N GLY A 49 10.06 28.67 -7.46
CA GLY A 49 10.93 29.25 -8.49
C GLY A 49 11.11 28.42 -9.78
N HIS A 50 10.49 27.24 -9.91
CA HIS A 50 10.54 26.44 -11.14
C HIS A 50 9.14 25.97 -11.58
N ARG A 51 8.91 25.87 -12.89
CA ARG A 51 7.74 25.16 -13.46
C ARG A 51 7.96 23.65 -13.31
N GLY A 52 7.74 23.12 -12.11
CA GLY A 52 7.87 21.69 -11.85
C GLY A 52 7.40 21.29 -10.46
N TYR A 53 7.06 20.01 -10.32
CA TYR A 53 6.73 19.38 -9.04
C TYR A 53 7.90 18.55 -8.55
N THR A 54 8.18 18.62 -7.26
CA THR A 54 9.09 17.71 -6.56
C THR A 54 8.27 16.71 -5.78
N ILE A 55 8.64 15.43 -5.86
CA ILE A 55 8.07 14.41 -4.98
C ILE A 55 8.67 14.55 -3.58
N ALA A 56 7.82 14.51 -2.58
CA ALA A 56 8.17 14.55 -1.18
C ALA A 56 7.33 13.54 -0.41
N LEU A 57 7.80 13.15 0.77
CA LEU A 57 7.00 12.37 1.70
C LEU A 57 6.04 13.30 2.44
N ASN A 58 4.79 12.87 2.63
CA ASN A 58 3.87 13.54 3.55
C ASN A 58 4.29 13.25 5.00
N ASN A 59 5.15 14.10 5.54
CA ASN A 59 5.75 13.90 6.87
C ASN A 59 4.69 13.86 7.98
N THR A 60 3.68 14.73 7.92
CA THR A 60 2.62 14.80 8.93
C THR A 60 1.80 13.51 8.96
N LEU A 61 1.46 12.98 7.79
CA LEU A 61 0.75 11.71 7.68
C LEU A 61 1.61 10.55 8.19
N MET A 62 2.89 10.51 7.80
CA MET A 62 3.83 9.47 8.23
C MET A 62 4.03 9.46 9.76
N GLU A 63 4.23 10.63 10.38
CA GLU A 63 4.39 10.74 11.83
C GLU A 63 3.13 10.30 12.59
N THR A 64 1.95 10.68 12.08
CA THR A 64 0.67 10.30 12.71
C THR A 64 0.42 8.81 12.54
N LEU A 65 0.70 8.25 11.37
CA LEU A 65 0.61 6.81 11.09
C LEU A 65 1.52 6.02 12.04
N CYS A 66 2.79 6.40 12.17
CA CYS A 66 3.72 5.69 13.04
C CYS A 66 3.31 5.75 14.51
N ARG A 67 2.79 6.90 14.96
CA ARG A 67 2.26 7.04 16.32
C ARG A 67 1.08 6.10 16.57
N GLU A 68 0.13 6.06 15.65
CA GLU A 68 -1.10 5.27 15.78
C GLU A 68 -0.82 3.76 15.69
N LEU A 69 0.14 3.37 14.85
CA LEU A 69 0.59 1.98 14.72
C LEU A 69 1.69 1.60 15.72
N SER A 70 2.08 2.51 16.62
CA SER A 70 3.18 2.32 17.59
C SER A 70 4.51 1.88 16.95
N VAL A 71 4.82 2.40 15.76
CA VAL A 71 6.07 2.20 15.03
C VAL A 71 7.13 3.19 15.55
N PRO A 72 8.30 2.73 16.03
CA PRO A 72 9.39 3.59 16.45
C PRO A 72 9.85 4.57 15.36
N LEU A 73 9.96 5.85 15.69
CA LEU A 73 10.36 6.93 14.75
C LEU A 73 11.82 7.34 14.90
N ASP A 74 12.62 6.61 15.69
CA ASP A 74 13.95 7.06 16.12
C ASP A 74 14.93 7.29 14.95
N ASP A 75 14.81 6.49 13.88
CA ASP A 75 15.62 6.67 12.65
C ASP A 75 15.09 7.76 11.70
N TYR A 76 13.79 8.07 11.78
CA TYR A 76 13.11 8.92 10.80
C TYR A 76 13.47 10.41 10.96
N ARG A 77 13.60 10.89 12.20
CA ARG A 77 13.87 12.31 12.51
C ARG A 77 15.26 12.79 12.09
N VAL A 78 16.23 11.87 12.01
CA VAL A 78 17.62 12.19 11.65
C VAL A 78 17.74 12.66 10.19
N TRP A 79 16.83 12.23 9.31
CA TRP A 79 16.83 12.58 7.88
C TRP A 79 15.90 13.77 7.56
N GLY A 80 14.88 14.01 8.39
CA GLY A 80 13.87 15.06 8.20
C GLY A 80 14.37 16.52 8.28
N MET A 81 15.61 16.78 8.69
CA MET A 81 16.17 18.15 8.76
C MET A 81 16.55 18.73 7.39
N GLY A 82 16.50 17.95 6.32
CA GLY A 82 16.75 18.41 4.95
C GLY A 82 15.47 18.60 4.13
N SER A 83 14.57 19.52 4.51
CA SER A 83 13.52 20.00 3.58
C SER A 83 14.13 20.92 2.51
N GLY A 84 15.15 20.42 1.80
CA GLY A 84 15.65 21.06 0.60
C GLY A 84 14.67 20.79 -0.55
N ASN A 85 14.44 21.79 -1.41
CA ASN A 85 13.65 21.68 -2.66
C ASN A 85 14.30 20.75 -3.71
N ASN A 86 15.02 19.70 -3.28
CA ASN A 86 15.78 18.79 -4.12
C ASN A 86 15.09 17.42 -4.16
N SER A 87 14.70 17.01 -5.37
CA SER A 87 14.04 15.74 -5.66
C SER A 87 14.82 14.50 -5.20
N ARG A 88 16.16 14.58 -5.11
CA ARG A 88 16.99 13.48 -4.60
C ARG A 88 16.79 13.24 -3.11
N MET A 89 16.71 14.30 -2.29
CA MET A 89 16.49 14.17 -0.85
C MET A 89 15.07 13.67 -0.57
N GLY A 90 14.07 14.16 -1.32
CA GLY A 90 12.69 13.65 -1.24
C GLY A 90 12.59 12.15 -1.48
N ARG A 91 13.28 11.63 -2.51
CA ARG A 91 13.34 10.18 -2.80
C ARG A 91 14.01 9.38 -1.68
N GLN A 92 15.10 9.89 -1.11
CA GLN A 92 15.79 9.23 0.00
C GLN A 92 14.91 9.17 1.26
N HIS A 93 14.14 10.22 1.53
CA HIS A 93 13.21 10.25 2.66
C HIS A 93 12.08 9.23 2.48
N ILE A 94 11.50 9.16 1.27
CA ILE A 94 10.49 8.13 0.95
C ILE A 94 11.07 6.73 1.12
N ALA A 95 12.27 6.46 0.59
CA ALA A 95 12.91 5.15 0.71
C ALA A 95 13.16 4.76 2.19
N THR A 96 13.58 5.71 3.02
CA THR A 96 13.80 5.49 4.46
C THR A 96 12.49 5.20 5.18
N ALA A 97 11.44 5.98 4.91
CA ALA A 97 10.11 5.76 5.47
C ALA A 97 9.56 4.37 5.09
N MET A 98 9.67 4.00 3.82
CA MET A 98 9.22 2.68 3.34
C MET A 98 10.03 1.54 3.98
N TYR A 99 11.33 1.72 4.19
CA TYR A 99 12.16 0.75 4.89
C TYR A 99 11.69 0.53 6.35
N ILE A 100 11.39 1.61 7.08
CA ILE A 100 10.89 1.53 8.45
C ILE A 100 9.55 0.79 8.49
N LEU A 101 8.59 1.21 7.67
CA LEU A 101 7.26 0.59 7.62
C LEU A 101 7.31 -0.88 7.24
N HIS A 102 8.12 -1.22 6.22
CA HIS A 102 8.24 -2.60 5.77
C HIS A 102 8.79 -3.54 6.85
N ASN A 103 9.65 -3.05 7.74
CA ASN A 103 10.27 -3.86 8.79
C ASN A 103 9.49 -3.87 10.11
N GLN A 104 8.66 -2.86 10.35
CA GLN A 104 8.08 -2.61 11.68
C GLN A 104 6.56 -2.54 11.71
N ALA A 105 5.88 -2.57 10.55
CA ALA A 105 4.42 -2.49 10.46
C ALA A 105 3.82 -3.60 9.59
N ASP A 106 2.57 -3.95 9.89
CA ASP A 106 1.76 -4.79 9.01
C ASP A 106 1.20 -3.95 7.85
N GLY A 107 1.46 -4.37 6.61
CA GLY A 107 1.04 -3.63 5.41
C GLY A 107 -0.47 -3.44 5.29
N LEU A 108 -1.30 -4.37 5.79
CA LEU A 108 -2.76 -4.21 5.78
C LEU A 108 -3.21 -3.18 6.83
N GLN A 109 -2.56 -3.13 8.00
CA GLN A 109 -2.83 -2.08 8.99
C GLN A 109 -2.45 -0.70 8.47
N VAL A 110 -1.31 -0.59 7.78
CA VAL A 110 -0.89 0.64 7.11
C VAL A 110 -1.90 1.05 6.04
N ALA A 111 -2.31 0.12 5.17
CA ALA A 111 -3.28 0.40 4.12
C ALA A 111 -4.65 0.81 4.68
N ASP A 112 -5.14 0.13 5.72
CA ASP A 112 -6.38 0.48 6.40
C ASP A 112 -6.34 1.89 7.00
N TYR A 113 -5.22 2.24 7.66
CA TYR A 113 -5.03 3.58 8.20
C TYR A 113 -5.07 4.64 7.11
N LEU A 114 -4.36 4.40 6.00
CA LEU A 114 -4.31 5.33 4.87
C LEU A 114 -5.68 5.52 4.23
N LEU A 115 -6.44 4.46 4.01
CA LEU A 115 -7.82 4.55 3.52
C LEU A 115 -8.71 5.41 4.41
N ALA A 116 -8.53 5.34 5.73
CA ALA A 116 -9.34 6.10 6.68
C ALA A 116 -8.98 7.59 6.74
N ARG A 117 -7.78 7.98 6.29
CA ARG A 117 -7.26 9.35 6.38
C ARG A 117 -7.15 10.07 5.04
N LEU A 118 -7.04 9.32 3.94
CA LEU A 118 -6.90 9.84 2.59
C LEU A 118 -8.14 9.48 1.76
N PRO A 119 -9.14 10.37 1.68
CA PRO A 119 -10.33 10.12 0.86
C PRO A 119 -9.99 9.97 -0.64
N ASP A 120 -8.90 10.63 -1.07
CA ASP A 120 -8.41 10.61 -2.45
C ASP A 120 -7.40 9.48 -2.74
N ALA A 121 -7.05 8.65 -1.74
CA ALA A 121 -6.25 7.47 -2.00
C ALA A 121 -6.99 6.57 -3.01
N SER A 122 -6.25 5.93 -3.92
CA SER A 122 -6.80 5.10 -5.00
C SER A 122 -7.38 3.78 -4.46
N ALA A 123 -8.52 3.89 -3.77
CA ALA A 123 -9.18 2.80 -3.08
C ALA A 123 -9.61 1.69 -4.04
N ASP A 124 -10.03 2.05 -5.25
CA ASP A 124 -10.39 1.08 -6.29
C ASP A 124 -9.17 0.26 -6.75
N GLU A 125 -7.98 0.88 -6.81
CA GLU A 125 -6.75 0.16 -7.14
C GLU A 125 -6.39 -0.84 -6.04
N LEU A 126 -6.52 -0.44 -4.77
CA LEU A 126 -6.28 -1.32 -3.64
C LEU A 126 -7.31 -2.45 -3.59
N ASP A 127 -8.60 -2.17 -3.83
CA ASP A 127 -9.63 -3.20 -3.80
C ASP A 127 -9.42 -4.23 -4.92
N ASN A 128 -9.11 -3.77 -6.13
CA ASN A 128 -8.74 -4.66 -7.24
C ASN A 128 -7.50 -5.51 -6.91
N LEU A 129 -6.50 -4.92 -6.24
CA LEU A 129 -5.32 -5.65 -5.79
C LEU A 129 -5.68 -6.74 -4.76
N LEU A 130 -6.54 -6.44 -3.79
CA LEU A 130 -6.99 -7.39 -2.78
C LEU A 130 -7.81 -8.54 -3.40
N ILE A 131 -8.72 -8.21 -4.33
CA ILE A 131 -9.58 -9.17 -5.02
C ILE A 131 -8.74 -10.12 -5.89
N ARG A 132 -7.84 -9.60 -6.74
CA ARG A 132 -7.04 -10.44 -7.64
C ARG A 132 -6.15 -11.43 -6.89
N ASN A 133 -5.72 -11.06 -5.68
CA ASN A 133 -4.85 -11.88 -4.85
C ASN A 133 -5.59 -12.76 -3.84
N LYS A 134 -6.92 -12.85 -3.92
CA LYS A 134 -7.77 -13.65 -3.02
C LYS A 134 -7.57 -13.30 -1.54
N SER A 135 -7.37 -12.01 -1.24
CA SER A 135 -7.30 -11.49 0.12
C SER A 135 -8.65 -11.68 0.83
N ALA A 136 -8.60 -11.89 2.15
CA ALA A 136 -9.78 -11.90 3.03
C ALA A 136 -10.35 -10.49 3.26
N TRP A 137 -9.65 -9.46 2.79
CA TRP A 137 -10.00 -8.07 2.97
C TRP A 137 -10.49 -7.44 1.67
N THR A 138 -11.37 -6.46 1.77
CA THR A 138 -11.87 -5.60 0.69
C THR A 138 -11.99 -4.18 1.22
N VAL A 139 -11.97 -3.19 0.33
CA VAL A 139 -12.22 -1.80 0.72
C VAL A 139 -13.72 -1.62 0.97
N GLY A 140 -14.07 -1.16 2.15
CA GLY A 140 -15.45 -0.87 2.52
C GLY A 140 -15.53 0.31 3.49
N ILE A 141 -16.64 0.40 4.20
CA ILE A 141 -16.85 1.38 5.26
C ILE A 141 -16.77 0.68 6.62
N ARG A 142 -15.93 1.21 7.51
CA ARG A 142 -15.78 0.77 8.90
C ARG A 142 -15.76 2.00 9.80
N ALA A 143 -16.61 2.00 10.84
CA ALA A 143 -16.74 3.13 11.77
C ALA A 143 -16.95 4.50 11.06
N GLY A 144 -17.73 4.51 9.97
CA GLY A 144 -18.04 5.73 9.21
C GLY A 144 -16.90 6.26 8.32
N ARG A 145 -15.79 5.52 8.19
CA ARG A 145 -14.67 5.85 7.32
C ARG A 145 -14.38 4.74 6.34
N ARG A 146 -13.73 5.07 5.22
CA ARG A 146 -13.20 4.06 4.30
C ARG A 146 -12.10 3.27 5.01
N GLY A 147 -12.06 1.97 4.83
CA GLY A 147 -11.10 1.08 5.48
C GLY A 147 -11.22 -0.35 4.95
N LEU A 148 -10.43 -1.26 5.53
CA LEU A 148 -10.49 -2.67 5.20
C LEU A 148 -11.60 -3.35 5.99
N THR A 149 -12.48 -4.05 5.28
CA THR A 149 -13.53 -4.88 5.84
C THR A 149 -13.32 -6.33 5.45
N ARG A 150 -13.77 -7.26 6.30
CA ARG A 150 -13.66 -8.69 6.02
C ARG A 150 -14.64 -9.04 4.89
N ARG A 151 -14.13 -9.71 3.85
CA ARG A 151 -14.96 -10.28 2.80
C ARG A 151 -15.81 -11.39 3.37
N VAL A 152 -17.12 -11.26 3.19
CA VAL A 152 -18.06 -12.36 3.41
C VAL A 152 -18.14 -13.12 2.10
N ILE A 153 -17.60 -14.34 2.05
CA ILE A 153 -17.92 -15.26 0.96
C ILE A 153 -19.34 -15.74 1.22
N VAL A 154 -20.32 -15.12 0.56
CA VAL A 154 -21.66 -15.71 0.49
C VAL A 154 -21.53 -16.90 -0.44
N GLY A 155 -21.42 -18.09 0.15
CA GLY A 155 -21.38 -19.34 -0.59
C GLY A 155 -22.74 -19.63 -1.20
N GLY A 156 -22.73 -19.93 -2.50
CA GLY A 156 -23.75 -20.65 -3.25
C GLY A 156 -23.06 -21.36 -4.39
#